data_AF-A0A5R8KA52-F1
#
_entry.id   AF-A0A5R8KA52-F1
#
_cell.length_a   1.000
_cell.length_b   1.000
_cell.length_c   1.000
_cell.angle_alpha   90.00
_cell.angle_beta   90.00
_cell.angle_gamma   90.00
#
_symmetry.space_group_name_H-M   'P 1'
#
loop_
_entity.id
_entity.type
_entity.pdbx_description
1 polymer ?
#
loop_
_entity_poly.entity_id
_entity_poly.type
_entity_poly.pdbx_seq_one_letter_code
_entity_poly.pdbx_strand_id
1 'polypeptide(L)'
;MISRLIRASVARTGVFVVLILMSMGGVMVASAQERMHELKLDLDAVLKLPDLWDLTPETLAERCPAEGFESNPFFKWAAEETSGNRFAFFSRQPFANVKVEASLFGGTVLVNTMVVQFTNNKVTEVLVVLHGTEVDGLLGLDEFDAKKSACATGLVGLVGAQAMGQKRYFGSKLVRSLESQSYSGKEATACLDAGVEAKLVRFVLAPAGTDPAVLLAQPVVELERGATEYFCDLDGLMKFPQSWEMTPAKFEAAFGVDRSGDTPIFQWLNAEKTAARFSRQPFSNVAVDLTMFGGRDRVEEAVFDFADGKLSQVYVSLYNRGDSGPISKDEFDARFKKSGQALIGLLGARPVEHRSTAPTAVKTTSWLWNTPHTLALLEYNAEATVKKAAAEFLRLRVAPVARRDQLLNIAAIGQSTTTLKRGDLLQFVKKESNGDVLVTGIPMVDQGAKGYCVVASCERLFGYLNIPCDQHELASIAGSEADRGTTGAAFVEALKKINTRFKVRFKALLEKAPLERSDAREARPDRFAKMIQEQIDRGVPLLWALQLGLFPEEPNTALQAGGGHMRLIIGYNIPREEVLFSDSWGAGHELKRMKLTDAVNATFGVYLVEPKGR
;
A
#
# COMPACT_ATOMS: atom_id res chain seq x y z
N MET A 1 19.49 -15.07 -32.46
CA MET A 1 18.23 -15.64 -31.93
C MET A 1 18.00 -15.06 -30.54
N ILE A 2 17.72 -13.76 -30.38
CA ILE A 2 16.42 -13.08 -30.59
C ILE A 2 15.27 -13.80 -29.87
N SER A 3 15.22 -13.68 -28.55
CA SER A 3 14.06 -13.11 -27.84
C SER A 3 14.40 -12.85 -26.37
N ARG A 4 13.91 -11.71 -25.84
CA ARG A 4 13.75 -11.38 -24.41
C ARG A 4 14.94 -10.77 -23.64
N LEU A 5 15.29 -9.57 -24.10
CA LEU A 5 15.88 -8.41 -23.39
C LEU A 5 15.00 -7.25 -23.92
N ILE A 6 14.31 -6.39 -23.18
CA ILE A 6 14.57 -5.66 -21.93
C ILE A 6 13.20 -5.26 -21.34
N ARG A 7 13.01 -5.47 -20.03
CA ARG A 7 11.91 -4.90 -19.24
C ARG A 7 12.22 -3.43 -18.97
N ALA A 8 11.60 -2.55 -19.75
CA ALA A 8 11.18 -1.23 -19.30
C ALA A 8 9.66 -1.28 -19.25
N SER A 9 9.07 -1.42 -18.06
CA SER A 9 7.63 -1.22 -17.86
C SER A 9 7.40 0.19 -17.37
N VAL A 10 7.69 1.14 -18.26
CA VAL A 10 6.90 2.37 -18.37
C VAL A 10 5.45 1.93 -18.53
N ALA A 11 4.55 2.56 -17.77
CA ALA A 11 3.10 2.58 -17.98
C ALA A 11 2.63 1.80 -19.22
N ARG A 12 2.19 0.55 -19.05
CA ARG A 12 1.23 -0.06 -19.97
C ARG A 12 -0.17 0.44 -19.63
N THR A 13 -0.29 1.74 -19.82
CA THR A 13 -1.40 2.43 -20.42
C THR A 13 -2.30 1.46 -21.20
N GLY A 14 -3.47 1.14 -20.63
CA GLY A 14 -4.62 0.68 -21.39
C GLY A 14 -5.11 1.84 -22.25
N VAL A 15 -4.37 2.12 -23.32
CA VAL A 15 -4.77 3.06 -24.36
C VAL A 15 -5.81 2.35 -25.23
N PHE A 16 -7.08 2.68 -25.03
CA PHE A 16 -8.02 2.70 -26.15
C PHE A 16 -7.81 4.02 -26.88
N VAL A 17 -6.85 4.04 -27.81
CA VAL A 17 -6.79 5.02 -28.89
C VAL A 17 -7.07 4.23 -30.16
N VAL A 18 -8.16 4.60 -30.81
CA VAL A 18 -8.49 4.21 -32.18
C VAL A 18 -7.34 4.69 -33.08
N LEU A 19 -6.55 3.75 -33.59
CA LEU A 19 -5.50 4.00 -34.57
C LEU A 19 -6.15 3.99 -35.96
N ILE A 20 -6.39 5.18 -36.53
CA ILE A 20 -6.85 5.34 -37.91
C ILE A 20 -5.65 5.05 -38.84
N LEU A 21 -5.65 3.90 -39.49
CA LEU A 21 -4.76 3.59 -40.60
C LEU A 21 -5.29 4.28 -41.87
N MET A 22 -4.65 5.37 -42.28
CA MET A 22 -4.79 5.91 -43.63
C MET A 22 -4.00 5.03 -44.61
N SER A 23 -4.68 4.13 -45.31
CA SER A 23 -4.18 3.55 -46.55
C SER A 23 -4.62 4.43 -47.73
N MET A 24 -3.66 5.11 -48.36
CA MET A 24 -3.87 5.69 -49.68
C MET A 24 -4.00 4.56 -50.71
N GLY A 25 -5.24 4.32 -51.14
CA GLY A 25 -5.59 3.45 -52.25
C GLY A 25 -6.89 3.94 -52.84
N GLY A 26 -6.80 4.70 -53.94
CA GLY A 26 -7.95 5.29 -54.60
C GLY A 26 -8.87 4.23 -55.18
N VAL A 27 -10.08 4.14 -54.65
CA VAL A 27 -11.28 3.73 -55.37
C VAL A 27 -12.37 4.70 -54.93
N MET A 28 -12.86 5.53 -55.86
CA MET A 28 -14.06 6.33 -55.61
C MET A 28 -15.26 5.38 -55.47
N VAL A 29 -15.55 4.98 -54.25
CA VAL A 29 -16.87 4.48 -53.87
C VAL A 29 -17.66 5.71 -53.44
N ALA A 30 -18.80 5.97 -54.08
CA ALA A 30 -19.73 7.00 -53.65
C ALA A 30 -20.09 6.75 -52.17
N SER A 31 -19.69 7.67 -51.27
CA SER A 31 -20.01 7.54 -49.86
C SER A 31 -21.53 7.66 -49.69
N ALA A 32 -22.19 6.54 -49.37
CA ALA A 32 -23.50 6.60 -48.76
C ALA A 32 -23.34 7.41 -47.47
N GLN A 33 -23.98 8.56 -47.42
CA GLN A 33 -23.96 9.43 -46.25
C GLN A 33 -24.66 8.64 -45.13
N GLU A 34 -23.88 8.05 -44.21
CA GLU A 34 -24.44 7.31 -43.09
C GLU A 34 -25.39 8.24 -42.34
N ARG A 35 -26.68 7.87 -42.30
CA ARG A 35 -27.71 8.65 -41.64
C ARG A 35 -27.40 8.69 -40.15
N MET A 36 -27.29 9.89 -39.59
CA MET A 36 -27.20 10.06 -38.14
C MET A 36 -28.54 9.72 -37.51
N HIS A 37 -28.55 8.81 -36.55
CA HIS A 37 -29.72 8.44 -35.77
C HIS A 37 -29.70 9.19 -34.44
N GLU A 38 -30.75 9.98 -34.17
CA GLU A 38 -30.93 10.66 -32.88
C GLU A 38 -32.02 9.93 -32.09
N LEU A 39 -31.64 9.35 -30.96
CA LEU A 39 -32.49 8.50 -30.13
C LEU A 39 -32.63 9.10 -28.74
N LYS A 40 -33.71 8.75 -28.04
CA LYS A 40 -33.92 9.05 -26.62
C LYS A 40 -33.99 7.75 -25.83
N LEU A 41 -33.47 7.76 -24.61
CA LEU A 41 -33.49 6.60 -23.73
C LEU A 41 -33.81 7.01 -22.29
N ASP A 42 -34.83 6.40 -21.71
CA ASP A 42 -35.10 6.47 -20.28
C ASP A 42 -34.41 5.31 -19.57
N LEU A 43 -33.43 5.64 -18.73
CA LEU A 43 -32.62 4.67 -18.00
C LEU A 43 -33.28 4.21 -16.69
N ASP A 44 -34.43 4.78 -16.29
CA ASP A 44 -35.16 4.34 -15.10
C ASP A 44 -35.60 2.87 -15.22
N ALA A 45 -35.88 2.42 -16.45
CA ALA A 45 -36.22 1.02 -16.75
C ALA A 45 -35.08 0.04 -16.43
N VAL A 46 -33.83 0.51 -16.53
CA VAL A 46 -32.62 -0.27 -16.20
C VAL A 46 -32.37 -0.28 -14.70
N LEU A 47 -32.51 0.87 -14.02
CA LEU A 47 -32.19 1.02 -12.59
C LEU A 47 -33.28 0.54 -11.63
N LYS A 48 -34.33 -0.13 -12.13
CA LYS A 48 -35.47 -0.55 -11.33
C LYS A 48 -35.07 -1.55 -10.23
N LEU A 49 -35.20 -1.17 -8.96
CA LEU A 49 -34.93 -2.02 -7.80
C LEU A 49 -36.17 -2.85 -7.38
N PRO A 50 -36.00 -4.09 -6.87
CA PRO A 50 -34.72 -4.83 -6.76
C PRO A 50 -34.29 -5.52 -8.06
N ASP A 51 -35.15 -5.54 -9.09
CA ASP A 51 -34.95 -6.28 -10.36
C ASP A 51 -33.58 -6.05 -11.03
N LEU A 52 -32.97 -4.87 -10.84
CA LEU A 52 -31.64 -4.49 -11.32
C LEU A 52 -30.59 -5.57 -11.02
N TRP A 53 -30.58 -6.12 -9.81
CA TRP A 53 -29.53 -7.05 -9.37
C TRP A 53 -29.66 -8.45 -9.97
N ASP A 54 -30.82 -8.77 -10.53
CA ASP A 54 -31.08 -10.01 -11.25
C ASP A 54 -30.93 -9.87 -12.78
N LEU A 55 -30.61 -8.67 -13.28
CA LEU A 55 -30.29 -8.50 -14.68
C LEU A 55 -29.05 -9.31 -15.06
N THR A 56 -29.15 -9.94 -16.22
CA THR A 56 -28.06 -10.64 -16.89
C THR A 56 -27.66 -9.87 -18.15
N PRO A 57 -26.49 -10.16 -18.74
CA PRO A 57 -26.11 -9.54 -20.01
C PRO A 57 -27.15 -9.75 -21.12
N GLU A 58 -27.84 -10.89 -21.11
CA GLU A 58 -28.85 -11.26 -22.10
C GLU A 58 -30.17 -10.50 -21.89
N THR A 59 -30.57 -10.27 -20.64
CA THR A 59 -31.84 -9.61 -20.30
C THR A 59 -31.73 -8.08 -20.23
N LEU A 60 -30.52 -7.52 -20.18
CA LEU A 60 -30.31 -6.06 -20.21
C LEU A 60 -30.90 -5.42 -21.46
N ALA A 61 -30.75 -6.05 -22.64
CA ALA A 61 -31.23 -5.50 -23.90
C ALA A 61 -32.76 -5.37 -23.93
N GLU A 62 -33.47 -6.22 -23.20
CA GLU A 62 -34.94 -6.18 -23.08
C GLU A 62 -35.43 -4.97 -22.30
N ARG A 63 -34.59 -4.39 -21.43
CA ARG A 63 -34.89 -3.15 -20.69
C ARG A 63 -34.75 -1.89 -21.55
N CYS A 64 -34.07 -2.00 -22.70
CA CYS A 64 -33.82 -0.89 -23.63
C CYS A 64 -34.13 -1.32 -25.07
N PRO A 65 -35.40 -1.61 -25.41
CA PRO A 65 -35.77 -2.09 -26.74
C PRO A 65 -35.49 -1.03 -27.81
N ALA A 66 -35.00 -1.46 -28.98
CA ALA A 66 -34.67 -0.59 -30.10
C ALA A 66 -35.32 -1.09 -31.39
N GLU A 67 -36.54 -0.63 -31.66
CA GLU A 67 -37.25 -0.99 -32.88
C GLU A 67 -36.50 -0.50 -34.12
N GLY A 68 -36.37 -1.38 -35.12
CA GLY A 68 -35.72 -1.05 -36.39
C GLY A 68 -34.19 -1.13 -36.40
N PHE A 69 -33.56 -1.64 -35.33
CA PHE A 69 -32.12 -1.89 -35.27
C PHE A 69 -31.81 -3.40 -35.15
N GLU A 70 -30.83 -3.89 -35.90
CA GLU A 70 -30.39 -5.30 -35.84
C GLU A 70 -29.65 -5.65 -34.54
N SER A 71 -29.04 -4.65 -33.91
CA SER A 71 -28.36 -4.76 -32.62
C SER A 71 -28.73 -3.57 -31.75
N ASN A 72 -28.61 -3.71 -30.42
CA ASN A 72 -28.99 -2.63 -29.50
C ASN A 72 -28.10 -1.39 -29.76
N PRO A 73 -28.67 -0.24 -30.17
CA PRO A 73 -27.91 0.94 -30.55
C PRO A 73 -27.51 1.79 -29.34
N PHE A 74 -27.96 1.46 -28.13
CA PHE A 74 -27.81 2.30 -26.96
C PHE A 74 -26.52 2.08 -26.18
N PHE A 75 -25.91 0.90 -26.29
CA PHE A 75 -24.73 0.56 -25.51
C PHE A 75 -23.77 -0.37 -26.22
N LYS A 76 -22.51 -0.35 -25.74
CA LYS A 76 -21.46 -1.26 -26.18
C LYS A 76 -21.09 -2.23 -25.07
N TRP A 77 -20.83 -3.47 -25.46
CA TRP A 77 -20.22 -4.45 -24.56
C TRP A 77 -18.70 -4.29 -24.53
N ALA A 78 -18.12 -4.39 -23.34
CA ALA A 78 -16.72 -4.75 -23.17
C ALA A 78 -16.64 -5.95 -22.23
N ALA A 79 -15.84 -6.95 -22.59
CA ALA A 79 -15.54 -8.08 -21.72
C ALA A 79 -14.15 -7.89 -21.10
N GLU A 80 -13.99 -8.33 -19.86
CA GLU A 80 -12.68 -8.46 -19.24
C GLU A 80 -12.23 -9.92 -19.37
N GLU A 81 -11.24 -10.16 -20.24
CA GLU A 81 -10.80 -11.51 -20.66
C GLU A 81 -10.36 -12.43 -19.49
N THR A 82 -10.02 -11.87 -18.33
CA THR A 82 -9.38 -12.59 -17.21
C THR A 82 -10.20 -12.68 -15.93
N SER A 83 -11.20 -11.82 -15.72
CA SER A 83 -11.99 -11.76 -14.47
C SER A 83 -13.39 -12.35 -14.60
N GLY A 84 -13.85 -12.61 -15.83
CA GLY A 84 -15.25 -12.96 -16.10
C GLY A 84 -16.22 -11.78 -15.95
N ASN A 85 -15.72 -10.55 -15.71
CA ASN A 85 -16.55 -9.36 -15.69
C ASN A 85 -16.96 -8.95 -17.11
N ARG A 86 -18.17 -8.43 -17.24
CA ARG A 86 -18.69 -7.82 -18.48
C ARG A 86 -19.25 -6.45 -18.15
N PHE A 87 -19.09 -5.50 -19.06
CA PHE A 87 -19.51 -4.12 -18.87
C PHE A 87 -20.39 -3.70 -20.04
N ALA A 88 -21.56 -3.13 -19.74
CA ALA A 88 -22.38 -2.44 -20.73
C ALA A 88 -22.19 -0.93 -20.60
N PHE A 89 -21.68 -0.29 -21.65
CA PHE A 89 -21.39 1.14 -21.71
C PHE A 89 -22.44 1.88 -22.51
N PHE A 90 -23.27 2.66 -21.82
CA PHE A 90 -24.18 3.64 -22.40
C PHE A 90 -23.46 4.98 -22.48
N SER A 91 -23.53 5.66 -23.62
CA SER A 91 -22.96 7.00 -23.79
C SER A 91 -23.83 7.85 -24.72
N ARG A 92 -23.56 9.16 -24.78
CA ARG A 92 -24.24 10.06 -25.73
C ARG A 92 -23.98 9.74 -27.19
N GLN A 93 -22.90 9.03 -27.49
CA GLN A 93 -22.54 8.62 -28.85
C GLN A 93 -21.95 7.20 -28.80
N PRO A 94 -22.80 6.17 -28.62
CA PRO A 94 -22.33 4.80 -28.49
C PRO A 94 -21.70 4.32 -29.80
N PHE A 95 -22.22 4.74 -30.97
CA PHE A 95 -21.70 4.40 -32.29
C PHE A 95 -21.49 5.66 -33.14
N ALA A 96 -20.66 5.56 -34.19
CA ALA A 96 -20.28 6.71 -35.01
C ALA A 96 -21.49 7.46 -35.59
N ASN A 97 -22.54 6.72 -35.96
CA ASN A 97 -23.78 7.20 -36.58
C ASN A 97 -25.00 7.23 -35.61
N VAL A 98 -24.81 7.08 -34.30
CA VAL A 98 -25.91 7.09 -33.32
C VAL A 98 -25.61 8.10 -32.21
N LYS A 99 -26.55 9.01 -31.97
CA LYS A 99 -26.59 9.90 -30.80
C LYS A 99 -27.75 9.53 -29.90
N VAL A 100 -27.52 9.51 -28.59
CA VAL A 100 -28.52 9.14 -27.59
C VAL A 100 -28.63 10.25 -26.54
N GLU A 101 -29.83 10.78 -26.37
CA GLU A 101 -30.21 11.59 -25.20
C GLU A 101 -30.74 10.65 -24.11
N ALA A 102 -29.86 10.23 -23.22
CA ALA A 102 -30.20 9.37 -22.10
C ALA A 102 -30.60 10.20 -20.87
N SER A 103 -31.61 9.74 -20.14
CA SER A 103 -32.12 10.45 -18.96
C SER A 103 -32.53 9.49 -17.83
N LEU A 104 -32.61 10.02 -16.62
CA LEU A 104 -33.03 9.35 -15.39
C LEU A 104 -34.03 10.21 -14.61
N PHE A 105 -34.69 9.56 -13.64
CA PHE A 105 -35.61 10.13 -12.68
C PHE A 105 -36.75 10.90 -13.36
N GLY A 106 -37.47 10.21 -14.25
CA GLY A 106 -38.57 10.76 -15.04
C GLY A 106 -38.11 11.83 -16.04
N GLY A 107 -36.89 11.71 -16.57
CA GLY A 107 -36.33 12.64 -17.55
C GLY A 107 -35.71 13.91 -16.98
N THR A 108 -35.66 14.06 -15.64
CA THR A 108 -35.16 15.28 -14.99
C THR A 108 -33.63 15.38 -15.00
N VAL A 109 -32.93 14.25 -15.12
CA VAL A 109 -31.48 14.18 -15.07
C VAL A 109 -30.94 13.59 -16.36
N LEU A 110 -30.24 14.40 -17.16
CA LEU A 110 -29.53 13.92 -18.35
C LEU A 110 -28.26 13.17 -17.96
N VAL A 111 -28.06 12.01 -18.58
CA VAL A 111 -26.91 11.13 -18.35
C VAL A 111 -25.91 11.30 -19.47
N ASN A 112 -24.64 11.46 -19.12
CA ASN A 112 -23.56 11.47 -20.11
C ASN A 112 -23.10 10.04 -20.41
N THR A 113 -22.80 9.28 -19.35
CA THR A 113 -22.35 7.90 -19.43
C THR A 113 -23.00 7.08 -18.32
N MET A 114 -23.40 5.84 -18.63
CA MET A 114 -23.73 4.84 -17.62
C MET A 114 -22.97 3.55 -17.92
N VAL A 115 -22.42 2.93 -16.89
CA VAL A 115 -21.71 1.65 -16.97
C VAL A 115 -22.39 0.66 -16.04
N VAL A 116 -22.87 -0.45 -16.59
CA VAL A 116 -23.42 -1.56 -15.81
C VAL A 116 -22.37 -2.67 -15.77
N GLN A 117 -21.89 -2.99 -14.57
CA GLN A 117 -20.92 -4.06 -14.35
C GLN A 117 -21.63 -5.36 -14.00
N PHE A 118 -21.27 -6.42 -14.71
CA PHE A 118 -21.70 -7.78 -14.46
C PHE A 118 -20.52 -8.61 -13.96
N THR A 119 -20.73 -9.33 -12.86
CA THR A 119 -19.82 -10.36 -12.36
C THR A 119 -20.62 -11.64 -12.17
N ASN A 120 -20.14 -12.78 -12.68
CA ASN A 120 -20.88 -14.04 -12.66
C ASN A 120 -22.31 -13.92 -13.22
N ASN A 121 -22.46 -13.18 -14.33
CA ASN A 121 -23.73 -12.90 -15.02
C ASN A 121 -24.79 -12.15 -14.20
N LYS A 122 -24.43 -11.52 -13.08
CA LYS A 122 -25.32 -10.63 -12.32
C LYS A 122 -24.74 -9.23 -12.22
N VAL A 123 -25.61 -8.23 -12.15
CA VAL A 123 -25.19 -6.85 -11.88
C VAL A 123 -24.63 -6.77 -10.47
N THR A 124 -23.41 -6.25 -10.36
CA THR A 124 -22.76 -5.97 -9.07
C THR A 124 -22.64 -4.49 -8.79
N GLU A 125 -22.66 -3.67 -9.84
CA GLU A 125 -22.51 -2.22 -9.72
C GLU A 125 -23.05 -1.50 -10.96
N VAL A 126 -23.56 -0.28 -10.76
CA VAL A 126 -23.87 0.67 -11.82
C VAL A 126 -23.22 2.01 -11.53
N LEU A 127 -22.34 2.46 -12.42
CA LEU A 127 -21.77 3.81 -12.40
C LEU A 127 -22.54 4.71 -13.36
N VAL A 128 -22.95 5.89 -12.91
CA VAL A 128 -23.61 6.91 -13.73
C VAL A 128 -22.87 8.23 -13.62
N VAL A 129 -22.47 8.79 -14.76
CA VAL A 129 -21.82 10.09 -14.87
C VAL A 129 -22.78 11.05 -15.58
N LEU A 130 -23.15 12.12 -14.89
CA LEU A 130 -24.09 13.14 -15.38
C LEU A 130 -23.36 14.28 -16.09
N HIS A 131 -22.17 14.61 -15.57
CA HIS A 131 -21.30 15.65 -16.08
C HIS A 131 -19.85 15.22 -15.83
N GLY A 132 -18.96 15.39 -16.81
CA GLY A 132 -17.57 14.98 -16.73
C GLY A 132 -16.63 15.84 -17.59
N THR A 133 -15.33 15.70 -17.34
CA THR A 133 -14.24 16.61 -17.77
C THR A 133 -14.04 16.75 -19.28
N GLU A 134 -14.49 15.80 -20.10
CA GLU A 134 -14.20 15.73 -21.54
C GLU A 134 -15.36 16.15 -22.46
N VAL A 135 -16.62 16.11 -22.00
CA VAL A 135 -17.79 16.10 -22.91
C VAL A 135 -18.64 17.37 -22.83
N ASP A 136 -18.54 18.13 -21.75
CA ASP A 136 -19.37 19.29 -21.49
C ASP A 136 -18.50 20.55 -21.28
N GLY A 137 -18.94 21.68 -21.83
CA GLY A 137 -18.33 22.99 -21.54
C GLY A 137 -18.41 23.34 -20.05
N LEU A 138 -17.82 24.47 -19.66
CA LEU A 138 -17.96 24.99 -18.28
C LEU A 138 -19.44 25.21 -17.96
N LEU A 139 -20.02 24.38 -17.09
CA LEU A 139 -21.33 24.66 -16.48
C LEU A 139 -21.23 25.92 -15.63
N GLY A 140 -22.27 26.74 -15.64
CA GLY A 140 -22.48 27.74 -14.60
C GLY A 140 -22.73 27.07 -13.25
N LEU A 141 -22.41 27.75 -12.15
CA LEU A 141 -22.63 27.22 -10.78
C LEU A 141 -24.09 26.81 -10.55
N ASP A 142 -25.04 27.63 -10.99
CA ASP A 142 -26.48 27.35 -10.83
C ASP A 142 -26.91 26.06 -11.56
N GLU A 143 -26.37 25.81 -12.76
CA GLU A 143 -26.67 24.60 -13.53
C GLU A 143 -26.05 23.36 -12.88
N PHE A 144 -24.84 23.50 -12.34
CA PHE A 144 -24.17 22.45 -11.59
C PHE A 144 -24.97 22.07 -10.33
N ASP A 145 -25.37 23.06 -9.53
CA ASP A 145 -26.14 22.84 -8.30
C ASP A 145 -27.52 22.25 -8.60
N ALA A 146 -28.18 22.69 -9.68
CA ALA A 146 -29.44 22.10 -10.14
C ALA A 146 -29.28 20.61 -10.50
N LYS A 147 -28.24 20.25 -11.26
CA LYS A 147 -27.94 18.84 -11.62
C LYS A 147 -27.66 17.99 -10.39
N LYS A 148 -26.82 18.50 -9.47
CA LYS A 148 -26.51 17.83 -8.20
C LYS A 148 -27.78 17.60 -7.36
N SER A 149 -28.60 18.63 -7.22
CA SER A 149 -29.84 18.58 -6.42
C SER A 149 -30.89 17.64 -7.00
N ALA A 150 -31.08 17.67 -8.33
CA ALA A 150 -31.99 16.76 -9.03
C ALA A 150 -31.55 15.29 -8.85
N CYS A 151 -30.24 15.03 -8.99
CA CYS A 151 -29.69 13.69 -8.78
C CYS A 151 -29.86 13.21 -7.33
N ALA A 152 -29.55 14.05 -6.33
CA ALA A 152 -29.73 13.71 -4.93
C ALA A 152 -31.20 13.37 -4.61
N THR A 153 -32.15 14.15 -5.13
CA THR A 153 -33.59 13.89 -4.98
C THR A 153 -34.00 12.57 -5.63
N GLY A 154 -33.51 12.30 -6.84
CA GLY A 154 -33.74 11.03 -7.54
C GLY A 154 -33.21 9.83 -6.76
N LEU A 155 -32.02 9.92 -6.17
CA LEU A 155 -31.44 8.86 -5.34
C LEU A 155 -32.23 8.60 -4.06
N VAL A 156 -32.80 9.63 -3.42
CA VAL A 156 -33.73 9.43 -2.29
C VAL A 156 -34.92 8.58 -2.71
N GLY A 157 -35.53 8.88 -3.88
CA GLY A 157 -36.65 8.12 -4.41
C GLY A 157 -36.28 6.69 -4.81
N LEU A 158 -35.14 6.52 -5.49
CA LEU A 158 -34.68 5.22 -5.99
C LEU A 158 -34.24 4.29 -4.85
N VAL A 159 -33.39 4.78 -3.94
CA VAL A 159 -32.81 3.97 -2.85
C VAL A 159 -33.75 3.88 -1.66
N GLY A 160 -34.64 4.87 -1.47
CA GLY A 160 -35.55 4.94 -0.33
C GLY A 160 -34.87 5.33 0.97
N ALA A 161 -33.74 6.05 0.91
CA ALA A 161 -32.96 6.49 2.07
C ALA A 161 -32.54 7.95 1.93
N GLN A 162 -32.35 8.64 3.07
CA GLN A 162 -31.84 10.01 3.09
C GLN A 162 -30.33 10.02 2.88
N ALA A 163 -29.83 11.12 2.32
CA ALA A 163 -28.41 11.35 2.13
C ALA A 163 -27.68 11.44 3.48
N MET A 164 -26.54 10.79 3.59
CA MET A 164 -25.57 10.99 4.67
C MET A 164 -24.26 11.48 4.09
N GLY A 165 -23.70 12.54 4.65
CA GLY A 165 -22.38 13.04 4.23
C GLY A 165 -21.31 11.97 4.43
N GLN A 166 -20.47 11.78 3.42
CA GLN A 166 -19.36 10.85 3.45
C GLN A 166 -18.04 11.56 3.24
N LYS A 167 -17.03 11.09 3.96
CA LYS A 167 -15.66 11.57 3.81
C LYS A 167 -14.88 10.57 2.96
N ARG A 168 -14.22 11.09 1.91
CA ARG A 168 -13.19 10.33 1.19
C ARG A 168 -11.93 10.27 2.04
N TYR A 169 -11.47 9.06 2.32
CA TYR A 169 -10.24 8.84 3.08
C TYR A 169 -9.01 8.74 2.18
N PHE A 170 -9.15 8.43 0.90
CA PHE A 170 -8.03 8.43 -0.02
C PHE A 170 -8.49 8.67 -1.46
N GLY A 171 -7.51 8.88 -2.34
CA GLY A 171 -7.69 9.09 -3.76
C GLY A 171 -6.60 10.02 -4.29
N SER A 172 -6.68 10.37 -5.56
CA SER A 172 -5.87 11.43 -6.16
C SER A 172 -6.14 12.78 -5.49
N LYS A 173 -5.23 13.73 -5.67
CA LYS A 173 -5.43 15.10 -5.18
C LYS A 173 -6.70 15.77 -5.73
N LEU A 174 -7.13 15.43 -6.95
CA LEU A 174 -8.31 16.03 -7.60
C LEU A 174 -9.62 15.53 -6.97
N VAL A 175 -9.70 14.26 -6.56
CA VAL A 175 -10.93 13.73 -5.95
C VAL A 175 -11.12 14.19 -4.50
N ARG A 176 -10.08 14.79 -3.89
CA ARG A 176 -10.14 15.30 -2.51
C ARG A 176 -11.19 16.41 -2.33
N SER A 177 -11.46 17.19 -3.37
CA SER A 177 -12.42 18.31 -3.32
C SER A 177 -13.86 17.89 -3.61
N LEU A 178 -14.11 16.62 -3.94
CA LEU A 178 -15.47 16.12 -4.16
C LEU A 178 -16.23 16.09 -2.84
N GLU A 179 -17.46 16.59 -2.88
CA GLU A 179 -18.45 16.33 -1.84
C GLU A 179 -19.10 14.98 -2.14
N SER A 180 -19.02 14.07 -1.17
CA SER A 180 -19.58 12.73 -1.28
C SER A 180 -20.77 12.55 -0.35
N GLN A 181 -21.83 11.90 -0.83
CA GLN A 181 -23.01 11.54 -0.06
C GLN A 181 -23.34 10.07 -0.29
N SER A 182 -23.74 9.35 0.75
CA SER A 182 -24.23 7.98 0.66
C SER A 182 -25.71 7.86 0.95
N TYR A 183 -26.34 6.87 0.34
CA TYR A 183 -27.73 6.49 0.52
C TYR A 183 -27.75 4.98 0.77
N SER A 184 -28.21 4.54 1.94
CA SER A 184 -28.23 3.11 2.29
C SER A 184 -29.66 2.66 2.55
N GLY A 185 -30.27 2.08 1.53
CA GLY A 185 -31.64 1.61 1.54
C GLY A 185 -31.75 0.10 1.72
N LYS A 186 -32.98 -0.40 1.63
CA LYS A 186 -33.27 -1.83 1.78
C LYS A 186 -32.75 -2.68 0.63
N GLU A 187 -32.81 -2.14 -0.60
CA GLU A 187 -32.49 -2.90 -1.82
C GLU A 187 -31.17 -2.44 -2.49
N ALA A 188 -30.62 -1.28 -2.11
CA ALA A 188 -29.38 -0.74 -2.68
C ALA A 188 -28.61 0.16 -1.70
N THR A 189 -27.31 0.30 -1.95
CA THR A 189 -26.48 1.40 -1.47
C THR A 189 -26.06 2.26 -2.66
N ALA A 190 -26.11 3.58 -2.54
CA ALA A 190 -25.58 4.49 -3.55
C ALA A 190 -24.60 5.51 -2.94
N CYS A 191 -23.63 5.96 -3.74
CA CYS A 191 -22.72 7.06 -3.42
C CYS A 191 -22.73 8.10 -4.54
N LEU A 192 -23.09 9.35 -4.22
CA LEU A 192 -23.04 10.52 -5.11
C LEU A 192 -21.76 11.30 -4.83
N ASP A 193 -20.99 11.58 -5.88
CA ASP A 193 -19.86 12.51 -5.87
C ASP A 193 -20.18 13.75 -6.70
N ALA A 194 -19.92 14.93 -6.15
CA ALA A 194 -20.03 16.19 -6.88
C ALA A 194 -18.89 17.15 -6.53
N GLY A 195 -18.25 17.74 -7.54
CA GLY A 195 -17.31 18.84 -7.33
C GLY A 195 -17.26 19.81 -8.52
N VAL A 196 -17.38 21.10 -8.22
CA VAL A 196 -17.32 22.18 -9.21
C VAL A 196 -15.94 22.26 -9.85
N GLU A 197 -14.87 22.25 -9.04
CA GLU A 197 -13.49 22.30 -9.54
C GLU A 197 -13.14 21.08 -10.41
N ALA A 198 -13.65 19.92 -10.00
CA ALA A 198 -13.50 18.66 -10.71
C ALA A 198 -14.42 18.55 -11.95
N LYS A 199 -15.39 19.45 -12.11
CA LYS A 199 -16.43 19.42 -13.15
C LYS A 199 -17.08 18.03 -13.27
N LEU A 200 -17.45 17.48 -12.11
CA LEU A 200 -17.95 16.12 -12.02
C LEU A 200 -19.22 16.09 -11.19
N VAL A 201 -20.24 15.42 -11.72
CA VAL A 201 -21.38 14.90 -10.95
C VAL A 201 -21.58 13.45 -11.38
N ARG A 202 -21.42 12.52 -10.46
CA ARG A 202 -21.59 11.08 -10.73
C ARG A 202 -22.18 10.37 -9.52
N PHE A 203 -22.81 9.22 -9.73
CA PHE A 203 -23.11 8.31 -8.64
C PHE A 203 -22.80 6.87 -8.99
N VAL A 204 -22.57 6.06 -7.95
CA VAL A 204 -22.42 4.61 -8.05
C VAL A 204 -23.53 3.96 -7.26
N LEU A 205 -24.15 2.92 -7.81
CA LEU A 205 -25.13 2.06 -7.16
C LEU A 205 -24.58 0.65 -6.99
N ALA A 206 -24.80 0.05 -5.83
CA ALA A 206 -24.46 -1.34 -5.52
C ALA A 206 -25.57 -2.00 -4.67
N PRO A 207 -25.57 -3.34 -4.53
CA PRO A 207 -26.54 -4.04 -3.68
C PRO A 207 -26.56 -3.52 -2.23
N ALA A 208 -27.71 -3.65 -1.57
CA ALA A 208 -27.85 -3.29 -0.17
C ALA A 208 -26.81 -3.97 0.72
N GLY A 209 -26.36 -3.25 1.76
CA GLY A 209 -25.34 -3.73 2.69
C GLY A 209 -23.90 -3.53 2.21
N THR A 210 -23.69 -3.09 0.97
CA THR A 210 -22.38 -2.61 0.51
C THR A 210 -21.96 -1.39 1.33
N ASP A 211 -20.72 -1.40 1.85
CA ASP A 211 -20.15 -0.29 2.61
C ASP A 211 -19.93 0.92 1.67
N PRO A 212 -20.53 2.09 1.94
CA PRO A 212 -20.30 3.30 1.16
C PRO A 212 -18.83 3.69 1.02
N ALA A 213 -17.99 3.38 2.02
CA ALA A 213 -16.56 3.66 1.95
C ALA A 213 -15.87 2.86 0.84
N VAL A 214 -16.33 1.63 0.57
CA VAL A 214 -15.81 0.78 -0.51
C VAL A 214 -16.21 1.33 -1.88
N LEU A 215 -17.42 1.89 -2.03
CA LEU A 215 -17.83 2.54 -3.28
C LEU A 215 -17.03 3.82 -3.54
N LEU A 216 -16.78 4.61 -2.50
CA LEU A 216 -15.98 5.83 -2.61
C LEU A 216 -14.49 5.52 -2.79
N ALA A 217 -14.02 4.37 -2.35
CA ALA A 217 -12.66 3.88 -2.54
C ALA A 217 -12.32 3.61 -4.02
N GLN A 218 -13.33 3.39 -4.87
CA GLN A 218 -13.08 3.11 -6.27
C GLN A 218 -12.51 4.31 -7.02
N PRO A 219 -11.56 4.09 -7.95
CA PRO A 219 -10.99 5.16 -8.73
C PRO A 219 -12.05 5.97 -9.50
N VAL A 220 -11.90 7.29 -9.48
CA VAL A 220 -12.65 8.20 -10.33
C VAL A 220 -11.89 8.35 -11.65
N VAL A 221 -12.07 7.40 -12.56
CA VAL A 221 -11.27 7.28 -13.80
C VAL A 221 -11.16 8.60 -14.57
N GLU A 222 -12.22 9.42 -14.58
CA GLU A 222 -12.28 10.74 -15.22
C GLU A 222 -11.28 11.76 -14.65
N LEU A 223 -10.87 11.59 -13.40
CA LEU A 223 -9.98 12.50 -12.66
C LEU A 223 -8.61 11.87 -12.36
N GLU A 224 -8.51 10.55 -12.34
CA GLU A 224 -7.36 9.84 -11.78
C GLU A 224 -6.46 9.20 -12.83
N ARG A 225 -6.83 9.29 -14.11
CA ARG A 225 -6.01 8.78 -15.21
C ARG A 225 -4.65 9.48 -15.23
N GLY A 226 -3.59 8.72 -14.94
CA GLY A 226 -2.22 9.22 -14.93
C GLY A 226 -1.87 10.06 -13.69
N ALA A 227 -2.69 10.02 -12.63
CA ALA A 227 -2.40 10.73 -11.40
C ALA A 227 -1.11 10.21 -10.73
N THR A 228 -0.28 11.14 -10.28
CA THR A 228 0.97 10.89 -9.54
C THR A 228 0.94 11.48 -8.13
N GLU A 229 -0.06 12.29 -7.80
CA GLU A 229 -0.27 12.88 -6.48
C GLU A 229 -1.58 12.37 -5.88
N TYR A 230 -1.47 11.75 -4.70
CA TYR A 230 -2.57 11.15 -3.96
C TYR A 230 -2.64 11.71 -2.54
N PHE A 231 -3.75 11.46 -1.86
CA PHE A 231 -3.90 11.66 -0.43
C PHE A 231 -4.39 10.37 0.23
N CYS A 232 -4.06 10.19 1.50
CA CYS A 232 -4.57 9.11 2.32
C CYS A 232 -4.69 9.59 3.77
N ASP A 233 -5.88 9.49 4.34
CA ASP A 233 -6.21 9.76 5.74
C ASP A 233 -6.49 8.43 6.43
N LEU A 234 -5.57 8.00 7.29
CA LEU A 234 -5.62 6.69 7.94
C LEU A 234 -6.73 6.59 9.00
N ASP A 235 -7.43 7.67 9.33
CA ASP A 235 -8.53 7.67 10.29
C ASP A 235 -9.61 6.63 9.95
N GLY A 236 -9.85 6.40 8.66
CA GLY A 236 -10.80 5.39 8.18
C GLY A 236 -10.48 3.98 8.69
N LEU A 237 -9.20 3.69 8.94
CA LEU A 237 -8.69 2.41 9.43
C LEU A 237 -8.59 2.31 10.95
N MET A 238 -8.81 3.40 11.68
CA MET A 238 -8.58 3.47 13.14
C MET A 238 -9.87 3.43 13.96
N LYS A 239 -10.91 2.76 13.44
CA LYS A 239 -12.22 2.62 14.08
C LYS A 239 -12.24 1.40 15.01
N PHE A 240 -11.75 1.56 16.24
CA PHE A 240 -11.68 0.45 17.20
C PHE A 240 -12.96 0.32 18.05
N PRO A 241 -13.42 -0.92 18.36
CA PRO A 241 -12.77 -2.21 18.10
C PRO A 241 -13.00 -2.80 16.70
N GLN A 242 -13.83 -2.20 15.85
CA GLN A 242 -14.26 -2.75 14.56
C GLN A 242 -13.08 -3.08 13.63
N SER A 243 -12.03 -2.25 13.64
CA SER A 243 -10.82 -2.46 12.85
C SER A 243 -10.09 -3.77 13.18
N TRP A 244 -10.27 -4.37 14.36
CA TRP A 244 -9.65 -5.66 14.68
C TRP A 244 -10.26 -6.84 13.91
N GLU A 245 -11.43 -6.65 13.30
CA GLU A 245 -12.06 -7.62 12.39
C GLU A 245 -11.65 -7.44 10.92
N MET A 246 -10.73 -6.52 10.65
CA MET A 246 -10.18 -6.27 9.33
C MET A 246 -9.30 -7.44 8.89
N THR A 247 -9.63 -8.04 7.75
CA THR A 247 -8.81 -9.05 7.08
C THR A 247 -8.01 -8.40 5.94
N PRO A 248 -6.95 -9.03 5.41
CA PRO A 248 -6.24 -8.51 4.25
C PRO A 248 -7.17 -8.20 3.06
N ALA A 249 -8.14 -9.08 2.77
CA ALA A 249 -9.10 -8.85 1.69
C ALA A 249 -10.01 -7.63 1.92
N LYS A 250 -10.51 -7.43 3.15
CA LYS A 250 -11.29 -6.23 3.49
C LYS A 250 -10.43 -4.96 3.43
N PHE A 251 -9.17 -5.07 3.80
CA PHE A 251 -8.21 -3.98 3.73
C PHE A 251 -7.96 -3.55 2.29
N GLU A 252 -7.74 -4.48 1.37
CA GLU A 252 -7.60 -4.18 -0.07
C GLU A 252 -8.85 -3.53 -0.65
N ALA A 253 -10.03 -4.05 -0.29
CA ALA A 253 -11.31 -3.48 -0.71
C ALA A 253 -11.49 -2.02 -0.24
N ALA A 254 -10.95 -1.68 0.93
CA ALA A 254 -10.99 -0.32 1.46
C ALA A 254 -10.12 0.67 0.68
N PHE A 255 -9.24 0.22 -0.23
CA PHE A 255 -8.31 1.07 -0.99
C PHE A 255 -8.44 0.96 -2.51
N GLY A 256 -9.44 0.22 -3.02
CA GLY A 256 -9.68 0.12 -4.46
C GLY A 256 -8.45 -0.39 -5.23
N VAL A 257 -7.89 -1.53 -4.83
CA VAL A 257 -6.77 -2.15 -5.56
C VAL A 257 -7.15 -2.46 -7.01
N ASP A 258 -6.21 -2.26 -7.92
CA ASP A 258 -6.40 -2.56 -9.33
C ASP A 258 -6.39 -4.08 -9.61
N ARG A 259 -6.49 -4.45 -10.89
CA ARG A 259 -6.54 -5.84 -11.36
C ARG A 259 -5.30 -6.67 -11.00
N SER A 260 -4.16 -6.02 -10.76
CA SER A 260 -2.92 -6.66 -10.36
C SER A 260 -2.86 -6.88 -8.84
N GLY A 261 -3.85 -6.36 -8.10
CA GLY A 261 -3.81 -6.26 -6.65
C GLY A 261 -2.95 -5.10 -6.16
N ASP A 262 -2.58 -4.19 -7.06
CA ASP A 262 -1.71 -3.05 -6.74
C ASP A 262 -2.54 -1.80 -6.45
N THR A 263 -1.99 -0.91 -5.64
CA THR A 263 -2.58 0.41 -5.38
C THR A 263 -1.47 1.45 -5.26
N PRO A 264 -1.70 2.70 -5.68
CA PRO A 264 -0.73 3.77 -5.49
C PRO A 264 -0.58 4.18 -4.01
N ILE A 265 -1.43 3.66 -3.10
CA ILE A 265 -1.56 4.16 -1.73
C ILE A 265 -0.69 3.40 -0.71
N PHE A 266 -0.61 2.07 -0.83
CA PHE A 266 0.12 1.22 0.11
C PHE A 266 0.84 0.08 -0.61
N GLN A 267 1.78 -0.55 0.09
CA GLN A 267 2.53 -1.71 -0.39
C GLN A 267 2.41 -2.85 0.61
N TRP A 268 2.14 -4.07 0.13
CA TRP A 268 2.36 -5.25 0.95
C TRP A 268 3.86 -5.42 1.20
N LEU A 269 4.24 -5.71 2.44
CA LEU A 269 5.63 -5.98 2.82
C LEU A 269 6.06 -7.42 2.56
N ASN A 270 5.09 -8.31 2.32
CA ASN A 270 5.34 -9.69 1.93
C ASN A 270 4.20 -10.27 1.08
N ALA A 271 4.52 -11.32 0.32
CA ALA A 271 3.60 -12.06 -0.54
C ALA A 271 2.45 -12.70 0.23
N GLU A 272 2.65 -13.07 1.51
CA GLU A 272 1.61 -13.61 2.38
C GLU A 272 0.62 -12.54 2.88
N LYS A 273 0.81 -11.26 2.53
CA LYS A 273 -0.03 -10.12 2.92
C LYS A 273 -0.21 -10.00 4.44
N THR A 274 0.86 -10.26 5.19
CA THR A 274 0.88 -10.17 6.66
C THR A 274 1.27 -8.79 7.19
N ALA A 275 1.68 -7.85 6.33
CA ALA A 275 1.87 -6.46 6.73
C ALA A 275 1.71 -5.51 5.54
N ALA A 276 0.92 -4.44 5.70
CA ALA A 276 0.74 -3.38 4.70
C ALA A 276 1.42 -2.10 5.17
N ARG A 277 2.24 -1.49 4.31
CA ARG A 277 2.98 -0.25 4.55
C ARG A 277 2.41 0.91 3.75
N PHE A 278 2.13 2.00 4.44
CA PHE A 278 1.87 3.31 3.85
C PHE A 278 3.11 4.17 4.02
N SER A 279 3.49 4.89 2.97
CA SER A 279 4.53 5.91 3.03
C SER A 279 4.16 7.09 2.16
N ARG A 280 4.85 8.21 2.33
CA ARG A 280 4.63 9.41 1.51
C ARG A 280 5.18 9.28 0.08
N GLN A 281 6.01 8.28 -0.17
CA GLN A 281 6.65 7.99 -1.45
C GLN A 281 6.70 6.46 -1.65
N PRO A 282 5.55 5.79 -1.82
CA PRO A 282 5.53 4.33 -1.97
C PRO A 282 6.22 3.89 -3.25
N PHE A 283 6.18 4.71 -4.30
CA PHE A 283 6.84 4.45 -5.57
C PHE A 283 7.59 5.69 -6.05
N SER A 284 8.59 5.52 -6.91
CA SER A 284 9.44 6.62 -7.39
C SER A 284 8.69 7.74 -8.13
N ASN A 285 7.49 7.45 -8.65
CA ASN A 285 6.65 8.37 -9.41
C ASN A 285 5.33 8.72 -8.70
N VAL A 286 5.17 8.34 -7.43
CA VAL A 286 3.92 8.52 -6.68
C VAL A 286 4.21 9.23 -5.36
N ALA A 287 3.56 10.38 -5.16
CA ALA A 287 3.57 11.11 -3.90
C ALA A 287 2.22 10.97 -3.20
N VAL A 288 2.23 10.69 -1.89
CA VAL A 288 1.02 10.57 -1.07
C VAL A 288 1.06 11.60 0.06
N ASP A 289 0.04 12.45 0.14
CA ASP A 289 -0.28 13.25 1.33
C ASP A 289 -0.89 12.34 2.39
N LEU A 290 -0.03 11.70 3.17
CA LEU A 290 -0.39 10.74 4.22
C LEU A 290 -0.68 11.48 5.52
N THR A 291 -1.89 11.30 6.06
CA THR A 291 -2.40 12.07 7.19
C THR A 291 -3.22 11.22 8.17
N MET A 292 -3.43 11.77 9.37
CA MET A 292 -4.30 11.27 10.43
C MET A 292 -4.97 12.43 11.18
N PHE A 293 -5.87 12.08 12.09
CA PHE A 293 -6.53 12.96 13.08
C PHE A 293 -7.34 14.09 12.45
N GLY A 294 -8.17 13.71 11.49
CA GLY A 294 -9.05 14.54 10.69
C GLY A 294 -8.38 15.04 9.41
N GLY A 295 -7.35 14.35 8.92
CA GLY A 295 -6.55 14.77 7.76
C GLY A 295 -5.67 15.99 8.05
N ARG A 296 -5.31 16.21 9.31
CA ARG A 296 -4.62 17.44 9.77
C ARG A 296 -3.20 17.21 10.23
N ASP A 297 -2.85 16.00 10.64
CA ASP A 297 -1.52 15.64 11.08
C ASP A 297 -0.87 14.79 10.02
N ARG A 298 0.28 15.24 9.53
CA ARG A 298 1.09 14.47 8.60
C ARG A 298 1.55 13.18 9.26
N VAL A 299 1.76 12.15 8.46
CA VAL A 299 2.33 10.86 8.85
C VAL A 299 3.47 10.55 7.89
N GLU A 300 4.62 10.13 8.41
CA GLU A 300 5.74 9.74 7.55
C GLU A 300 5.57 8.32 7.01
N GLU A 301 5.17 7.41 7.89
CA GLU A 301 4.95 5.99 7.56
C GLU A 301 3.89 5.39 8.49
N ALA A 302 3.14 4.40 8.00
CA ALA A 302 2.35 3.52 8.84
C ALA A 302 2.46 2.06 8.38
N VAL A 303 2.45 1.12 9.31
CA VAL A 303 2.45 -0.32 9.04
C VAL A 303 1.28 -0.97 9.77
N PHE A 304 0.48 -1.73 9.04
CA PHE A 304 -0.66 -2.49 9.54
C PHE A 304 -0.33 -3.97 9.45
N ASP A 305 -0.07 -4.60 10.59
CA ASP A 305 0.33 -6.01 10.68
C ASP A 305 -0.89 -6.91 10.84
N PHE A 306 -0.93 -8.00 10.08
CA PHE A 306 -1.94 -9.02 10.12
C PHE A 306 -1.37 -10.34 10.64
N ALA A 307 -2.09 -10.95 11.57
CA ALA A 307 -1.77 -12.27 12.08
C ALA A 307 -3.08 -13.02 12.34
N ASP A 308 -3.05 -14.34 12.14
CA ASP A 308 -4.24 -15.19 12.23
C ASP A 308 -5.38 -14.69 11.31
N GLY A 309 -5.01 -14.10 10.16
CA GLY A 309 -5.92 -13.57 9.14
C GLY A 309 -6.58 -12.23 9.49
N LYS A 310 -6.24 -11.60 10.62
CA LYS A 310 -6.85 -10.34 11.08
C LYS A 310 -5.81 -9.29 11.45
N LEU A 311 -6.22 -8.02 11.46
CA LEU A 311 -5.39 -6.92 11.93
C LEU A 311 -4.98 -7.16 13.39
N SER A 312 -3.67 -7.07 13.64
CA SER A 312 -3.05 -7.49 14.88
C SER A 312 -2.26 -6.37 15.55
N GLN A 313 -1.75 -5.42 14.76
CA GLN A 313 -1.02 -4.27 15.25
C GLN A 313 -1.05 -3.16 14.20
N VAL A 314 -1.00 -1.91 14.67
CA VAL A 314 -0.77 -0.73 13.84
C VAL A 314 0.42 0.02 14.41
N TYR A 315 1.39 0.31 13.56
CA TYR A 315 2.52 1.20 13.83
C TYR A 315 2.37 2.45 12.96
N VAL A 316 2.59 3.63 13.54
CA VAL A 316 2.56 4.90 12.82
C VAL A 316 3.77 5.74 13.24
N SER A 317 4.63 6.05 12.27
CA SER A 317 5.69 7.05 12.40
C SER A 317 5.08 8.43 12.17
N LEU A 318 4.65 9.08 13.24
CA LEU A 318 4.12 10.44 13.17
C LEU A 318 5.26 11.39 12.81
N TYR A 319 6.42 11.28 13.45
CA TYR A 319 7.62 12.02 13.08
C TYR A 319 8.83 11.10 13.21
N ASN A 320 9.77 11.22 12.30
CA ASN A 320 11.13 10.75 12.49
C ASN A 320 12.11 11.71 11.81
N ARG A 321 13.24 11.98 12.46
CA ARG A 321 14.22 12.97 11.98
C ARG A 321 14.88 12.58 10.67
N GLY A 322 15.07 11.29 10.42
CA GLY A 322 15.72 10.79 9.21
C GLY A 322 14.93 11.11 7.94
N ASP A 323 13.60 11.04 8.00
CA ASP A 323 12.73 11.28 6.84
C ASP A 323 12.18 12.71 6.80
N SER A 324 12.00 13.34 7.97
CA SER A 324 11.43 14.69 8.08
C SER A 324 12.46 15.80 8.21
N GLY A 325 13.72 15.46 8.51
CA GLY A 325 14.72 16.44 8.95
C GLY A 325 14.51 16.92 10.39
N PRO A 326 15.36 17.85 10.86
CA PRO A 326 15.26 18.40 12.21
C PRO A 326 13.96 19.21 12.39
N ILE A 327 13.35 19.07 13.57
CA ILE A 327 12.14 19.81 13.97
C ILE A 327 12.45 20.69 15.18
N SER A 328 11.78 21.84 15.28
CA SER A 328 11.88 22.67 16.48
C SER A 328 11.15 22.01 17.67
N LYS A 329 11.58 22.31 18.89
CA LYS A 329 10.92 21.81 20.10
C LYS A 329 9.45 22.23 20.17
N ASP A 330 9.14 23.47 19.80
CA ASP A 330 7.77 24.00 19.92
C ASP A 330 6.82 23.33 18.93
N GLU A 331 7.29 23.08 17.70
CA GLU A 331 6.53 22.33 16.69
C GLU A 331 6.36 20.85 17.10
N PHE A 332 7.40 20.23 17.65
CA PHE A 332 7.32 18.88 18.20
C PHE A 332 6.30 18.79 19.34
N ASP A 333 6.34 19.70 20.31
CA ASP A 333 5.41 19.74 21.44
C ASP A 333 3.96 19.94 20.97
N ALA A 334 3.74 20.78 19.95
CA ALA A 334 2.43 20.99 19.36
C ALA A 334 1.90 19.70 18.71
N ARG A 335 2.73 19.01 17.92
CA ARG A 335 2.38 17.74 17.27
C ARG A 335 2.09 16.64 18.30
N PHE A 336 2.92 16.51 19.34
CA PHE A 336 2.72 15.57 20.43
C PHE A 336 1.39 15.81 21.15
N LYS A 337 1.13 17.05 21.57
CA LYS A 337 -0.12 17.41 22.29
C LYS A 337 -1.36 17.13 21.43
N LYS A 338 -1.33 17.53 20.16
CA LYS A 338 -2.45 17.32 19.22
C LYS A 338 -2.72 15.84 18.99
N SER A 339 -1.67 15.04 18.81
CA SER A 339 -1.78 13.58 18.68
C SER A 339 -2.40 12.95 19.94
N GLY A 340 -1.94 13.35 21.13
CA GLY A 340 -2.50 12.88 22.40
C GLY A 340 -3.98 13.27 22.58
N GLN A 341 -4.36 14.49 22.21
CA GLN A 341 -5.76 14.93 22.24
C GLN A 341 -6.65 14.15 21.27
N ALA A 342 -6.15 13.89 20.06
CA ALA A 342 -6.87 13.09 19.07
C ALA A 342 -7.08 11.65 19.58
N LEU A 343 -6.06 11.05 20.20
CA LEU A 343 -6.16 9.71 20.82
C LEU A 343 -7.17 9.66 21.97
N ILE A 344 -7.27 10.71 22.79
CA ILE A 344 -8.33 10.81 23.82
C ILE A 344 -9.71 10.77 23.17
N GLY A 345 -9.92 11.52 22.09
CA GLY A 345 -11.19 11.52 21.36
C GLY A 345 -11.48 10.16 20.70
N LEU A 346 -10.47 9.54 20.09
CA LEU A 346 -10.59 8.27 19.39
C LEU A 346 -10.88 7.10 20.34
N LEU A 347 -10.21 7.04 21.48
CA LEU A 347 -10.26 5.90 22.41
C LEU A 347 -11.19 6.13 23.59
N GLY A 348 -11.68 7.36 23.80
CA GLY A 348 -12.55 7.72 24.92
C GLY A 348 -11.90 7.51 26.30
N ALA A 349 -10.56 7.43 26.37
CA ALA A 349 -9.80 7.13 27.58
C ALA A 349 -8.67 8.13 27.80
N ARG A 350 -8.26 8.29 29.06
CA ARG A 350 -7.08 9.08 29.42
C ARG A 350 -5.82 8.21 29.41
N PRO A 351 -4.67 8.75 28.97
CA PRO A 351 -3.43 8.01 29.01
C PRO A 351 -2.79 7.99 30.40
N VAL A 352 -1.91 7.02 30.61
CA VAL A 352 -0.96 6.96 31.73
C VAL A 352 0.46 7.07 31.19
N GLU A 353 1.27 7.97 31.76
CA GLU A 353 2.68 8.10 31.41
C GLU A 353 3.49 6.90 31.96
N HIS A 354 4.28 6.30 31.09
CA HIS A 354 5.27 5.29 31.40
C HIS A 354 6.62 5.74 30.88
N ARG A 355 7.62 5.81 31.76
CA ARG A 355 9.02 6.00 31.36
C ARG A 355 9.68 4.65 31.35
N SER A 356 10.27 4.26 30.21
CA SER A 356 10.98 3.00 30.16
C SER A 356 12.15 3.04 31.16
N THR A 357 12.16 2.07 32.07
CA THR A 357 13.30 1.80 32.96
C THR A 357 14.25 0.77 32.36
N ALA A 358 13.88 0.17 31.22
CA ALA A 358 14.72 -0.79 30.54
C ALA A 358 15.94 -0.08 29.94
N PRO A 359 17.11 -0.73 29.86
CA PRO A 359 18.29 -0.19 29.21
C PRO A 359 18.11 -0.21 27.68
N THR A 360 17.11 0.49 27.16
CA THR A 360 16.90 0.68 25.72
C THR A 360 17.99 1.57 25.14
N ALA A 361 18.24 1.41 23.84
CA ALA A 361 19.24 2.17 23.11
C ALA A 361 18.91 3.66 22.95
N VAL A 362 17.62 3.98 22.96
CA VAL A 362 17.09 5.33 23.05
C VAL A 362 16.17 5.38 24.26
N LYS A 363 16.38 6.34 25.17
CA LYS A 363 15.47 6.51 26.32
C LYS A 363 14.13 6.96 25.77
N THR A 364 13.07 6.21 26.04
CA THR A 364 11.74 6.46 25.48
C THR A 364 10.76 6.81 26.58
N THR A 365 9.95 7.83 26.33
CA THR A 365 8.75 8.14 27.13
C THR A 365 7.54 7.68 26.34
N SER A 366 6.64 6.95 26.99
CA SER A 366 5.47 6.34 26.37
C SER A 366 4.21 6.74 27.13
N TRP A 367 3.15 7.12 26.43
CA TRP A 367 1.84 7.40 27.00
C TRP A 367 0.88 6.28 26.59
N LEU A 368 0.37 5.53 27.57
CA LEU A 368 -0.46 4.34 27.36
C LEU A 368 -1.94 4.64 27.55
N TRP A 369 -2.73 4.41 26.52
CA TRP A 369 -4.18 4.25 26.61
C TRP A 369 -4.51 2.77 26.75
N ASN A 370 -5.37 2.45 27.71
CA ASN A 370 -5.85 1.10 27.95
C ASN A 370 -7.37 1.11 28.02
N THR A 371 -8.00 0.55 27.00
CA THR A 371 -9.46 0.39 26.90
C THR A 371 -9.80 -1.11 26.98
N PRO A 372 -11.09 -1.50 27.09
CA PRO A 372 -11.46 -2.92 27.12
C PRO A 372 -11.03 -3.72 25.88
N HIS A 373 -10.83 -3.08 24.73
CA HIS A 373 -10.54 -3.77 23.47
C HIS A 373 -9.21 -3.35 22.83
N THR A 374 -8.71 -2.16 23.12
CA THR A 374 -7.55 -1.55 22.44
C THR A 374 -6.54 -0.99 23.44
N LEU A 375 -5.26 -1.22 23.14
CA LEU A 375 -4.11 -0.56 23.72
C LEU A 375 -3.48 0.37 22.70
N ALA A 376 -3.09 1.58 23.12
CA ALA A 376 -2.32 2.49 22.28
C ALA A 376 -1.18 3.13 23.06
N LEU A 377 -0.01 3.24 22.43
CA LEU A 377 1.20 3.85 22.98
C LEU A 377 1.64 4.98 22.07
N LEU A 378 1.64 6.21 22.59
CA LEU A 378 2.28 7.35 21.94
C LEU A 378 3.66 7.55 22.56
N GLU A 379 4.71 7.42 21.74
CA GLU A 379 6.08 7.33 22.21
C GLU A 379 6.99 8.36 21.55
N TYR A 380 7.95 8.85 22.32
CA TYR A 380 9.00 9.74 21.83
C TYR A 380 10.33 9.54 22.57
N ASN A 381 11.44 9.93 21.94
CA ASN A 381 12.74 9.93 22.61
C ASN A 381 12.74 10.99 23.74
N ALA A 382 13.07 10.60 24.97
CA ALA A 382 12.93 11.42 26.18
C ALA A 382 13.59 12.81 26.07
N GLU A 383 14.66 12.90 25.27
CA GLU A 383 15.40 14.13 25.03
C GLU A 383 14.66 15.15 24.14
N ALA A 384 13.64 14.74 23.37
CA ALA A 384 12.87 15.61 22.47
C ALA A 384 12.25 16.84 23.16
N THR A 385 12.00 16.74 24.46
CA THR A 385 11.38 17.83 25.26
C THR A 385 12.42 18.71 25.97
N VAL A 386 13.72 18.43 25.81
CA VAL A 386 14.82 19.17 26.41
C VAL A 386 15.34 20.24 25.45
N LYS A 387 15.47 21.50 25.92
CA LYS A 387 15.71 22.70 25.09
C LYS A 387 16.93 22.66 24.13
N LYS A 388 17.90 21.76 24.34
CA LYS A 388 19.13 21.65 23.52
C LYS A 388 19.29 20.29 22.82
N ALA A 389 18.34 19.37 22.98
CA ALA A 389 18.42 18.05 22.40
C ALA A 389 17.41 17.89 21.26
N ALA A 390 17.76 17.08 20.27
CA ALA A 390 16.94 16.88 19.09
C ALA A 390 15.79 15.90 19.39
N ALA A 391 14.61 16.20 18.86
CA ALA A 391 13.61 15.18 18.66
C ALA A 391 14.10 14.23 17.57
N GLU A 392 14.08 12.93 17.85
CA GLU A 392 14.44 11.88 16.89
C GLU A 392 13.19 11.22 16.34
N PHE A 393 12.16 11.00 17.17
CA PHE A 393 10.90 10.40 16.72
C PHE A 393 9.68 10.78 17.59
N LEU A 394 8.50 10.69 16.98
CA LEU A 394 7.19 10.58 17.61
C LEU A 394 6.45 9.45 16.90
N ARG A 395 6.04 8.40 17.62
CA ARG A 395 5.40 7.22 17.01
C ARG A 395 4.21 6.74 17.82
N LEU A 396 3.25 6.13 17.14
CA LEU A 396 2.07 5.51 17.73
C LEU A 396 2.11 4.00 17.46
N ARG A 397 1.89 3.19 18.51
CA ARG A 397 1.67 1.74 18.39
C ARG A 397 0.30 1.40 18.94
N VAL A 398 -0.50 0.65 18.21
CA VAL A 398 -1.85 0.24 18.61
C VAL A 398 -2.01 -1.26 18.43
N ALA A 399 -2.62 -1.94 19.39
CA ALA A 399 -2.89 -3.37 19.33
C ALA A 399 -4.18 -3.72 20.09
N PRO A 400 -4.83 -4.85 19.77
CA PRO A 400 -5.92 -5.35 20.60
C PRO A 400 -5.39 -5.77 21.97
N VAL A 401 -6.24 -5.70 23.01
CA VAL A 401 -5.85 -6.07 24.39
C VAL A 401 -5.33 -7.50 24.49
N ALA A 402 -5.81 -8.42 23.64
CA ALA A 402 -5.31 -9.79 23.56
C ALA A 402 -3.81 -9.90 23.23
N ARG A 403 -3.20 -8.84 22.69
CA ARG A 403 -1.76 -8.76 22.34
C ARG A 403 -0.97 -7.83 23.27
N ARG A 404 -1.47 -7.60 24.49
CA ARG A 404 -0.83 -6.72 25.49
C ARG A 404 0.64 -7.03 25.69
N ASP A 405 0.98 -8.29 25.96
CA ASP A 405 2.36 -8.66 26.30
C ASP A 405 3.31 -8.44 25.12
N GLN A 406 2.84 -8.71 23.90
CA GLN A 406 3.59 -8.42 22.67
C GLN A 406 3.85 -6.91 22.52
N LEU A 407 2.81 -6.08 22.64
CA LEU A 407 2.92 -4.63 22.50
C LEU A 407 3.85 -4.02 23.56
N LEU A 408 3.68 -4.43 24.83
CA LEU A 408 4.50 -3.93 25.93
C LEU A 408 5.97 -4.37 25.80
N ASN A 409 6.23 -5.57 25.26
CA ASN A 409 7.59 -6.03 24.99
C ASN A 409 8.26 -5.22 23.87
N ILE A 410 7.55 -4.99 22.75
CA ILE A 410 8.03 -4.15 21.64
C ILE A 410 8.34 -2.72 22.11
N ALA A 411 7.53 -2.19 23.03
CA ALA A 411 7.73 -0.87 23.63
C ALA A 411 8.76 -0.84 24.77
N ALA A 412 9.34 -2.00 25.15
CA ALA A 412 10.22 -2.15 26.30
C ALA A 412 9.62 -1.56 27.61
N ILE A 413 8.32 -1.79 27.83
CA ILE A 413 7.58 -1.41 29.04
C ILE A 413 7.39 -2.64 29.93
N GLY A 414 7.83 -2.57 31.19
CA GLY A 414 7.76 -3.68 32.14
C GLY A 414 8.99 -4.58 32.14
N GLN A 415 8.89 -5.77 32.74
CA GLN A 415 9.94 -6.78 32.58
C GLN A 415 9.86 -7.30 31.14
N SER A 416 10.74 -6.82 30.25
CA SER A 416 10.89 -7.39 28.91
C SER A 416 11.27 -8.86 29.05
N THR A 417 10.27 -9.73 28.93
CA THR A 417 10.45 -11.17 28.97
C THR A 417 10.74 -11.64 27.56
N THR A 418 11.93 -12.24 27.42
CA THR A 418 12.39 -13.14 26.34
C THR A 418 12.83 -12.51 25.02
N THR A 419 14.04 -11.94 25.02
CA THR A 419 14.96 -12.17 23.89
C THR A 419 15.07 -13.69 23.70
N LEU A 420 14.91 -14.17 22.47
CA LEU A 420 15.01 -15.60 22.20
C LEU A 420 16.39 -16.13 22.64
N LYS A 421 16.42 -17.30 23.26
CA LYS A 421 17.68 -17.98 23.56
C LYS A 421 18.14 -18.72 22.31
N ARG A 422 19.43 -19.02 22.26
CA ARG A 422 20.05 -19.75 21.15
C ARG A 422 19.36 -21.09 20.83
N GLY A 423 18.85 -21.79 21.85
CA GLY A 423 18.12 -23.05 21.66
C GLY A 423 16.75 -22.86 21.01
N ASP A 424 16.09 -21.73 21.26
CA ASP A 424 14.77 -21.42 20.70
C ASP A 424 14.85 -21.13 19.21
N LEU A 425 16.02 -20.74 18.69
CA LEU A 425 16.21 -20.40 17.27
C LEU A 425 16.09 -21.61 16.33
N LEU A 426 16.33 -22.82 16.84
CA LEU A 426 16.26 -24.05 16.03
C LEU A 426 14.86 -24.31 15.46
N GLN A 427 13.81 -23.84 16.14
CA GLN A 427 12.42 -24.01 15.67
C GLN A 427 12.13 -23.27 14.36
N PHE A 428 12.93 -22.26 14.02
CA PHE A 428 12.76 -21.47 12.80
C PHE A 428 13.52 -22.05 11.60
N VAL A 429 14.29 -23.12 11.79
CA VAL A 429 15.03 -23.79 10.71
C VAL A 429 14.09 -24.73 9.96
N LYS A 430 13.83 -24.43 8.70
CA LYS A 430 13.03 -25.25 7.78
C LYS A 430 13.95 -25.93 6.76
N LYS A 431 13.77 -27.24 6.57
CA LYS A 431 14.46 -28.03 5.55
C LYS A 431 13.45 -28.50 4.52
N GLU A 432 13.66 -28.12 3.27
CA GLU A 432 12.76 -28.42 2.15
C GLU A 432 13.25 -29.63 1.35
N SER A 433 12.33 -30.28 0.64
CA SER A 433 12.63 -31.47 -0.18
C SER A 433 13.54 -31.16 -1.39
N ASN A 434 13.60 -29.91 -1.83
CA ASN A 434 14.46 -29.43 -2.91
C ASN A 434 15.92 -29.16 -2.47
N GLY A 435 16.24 -29.40 -1.20
CA GLY A 435 17.57 -29.17 -0.61
C GLY A 435 17.77 -27.77 -0.01
N ASP A 436 16.77 -26.89 -0.02
CA ASP A 436 16.84 -25.61 0.67
C ASP A 436 16.81 -25.81 2.19
N VAL A 437 17.71 -25.11 2.90
CA VAL A 437 17.67 -24.96 4.35
C VAL A 437 17.56 -23.48 4.65
N LEU A 438 16.49 -23.08 5.35
CA LEU A 438 16.06 -21.70 5.53
C LEU A 438 15.78 -21.38 6.99
N VAL A 439 16.13 -20.17 7.42
CA VAL A 439 15.59 -19.57 8.64
C VAL A 439 14.31 -18.81 8.28
N THR A 440 13.22 -19.15 8.98
CA THR A 440 11.88 -18.57 8.81
C THR A 440 11.53 -17.61 9.95
N GLY A 441 10.40 -16.91 9.86
CA GLY A 441 9.92 -16.01 10.93
C GLY A 441 10.68 -14.69 11.05
N ILE A 442 11.52 -14.34 10.07
CA ILE A 442 12.20 -13.04 10.00
C ILE A 442 11.20 -12.01 9.48
N PRO A 443 10.87 -10.94 10.24
CA PRO A 443 9.93 -9.92 9.77
C PRO A 443 10.48 -9.19 8.52
N MET A 444 9.57 -8.73 7.67
CA MET A 444 9.90 -7.86 6.55
C MET A 444 9.84 -6.41 7.00
N VAL A 445 10.87 -5.64 6.64
CA VAL A 445 10.94 -4.19 6.82
C VAL A 445 11.37 -3.64 5.47
N ASP A 446 10.62 -2.66 4.99
CA ASP A 446 10.98 -1.89 3.81
C ASP A 446 11.81 -0.68 4.25
N GLN A 447 13.01 -0.58 3.71
CA GLN A 447 13.95 0.49 4.01
C GLN A 447 13.52 1.87 3.44
N GLY A 448 12.54 1.92 2.53
CA GLY A 448 12.18 3.14 1.82
C GLY A 448 13.31 3.68 0.93
N ALA A 449 13.66 4.96 1.11
CA ALA A 449 14.66 5.65 0.29
C ALA A 449 16.12 5.16 0.55
N LYS A 450 17.10 5.75 -0.14
CA LYS A 450 18.51 5.32 -0.08
C LYS A 450 19.10 5.50 1.34
N GLY A 451 20.10 4.70 1.69
CA GLY A 451 20.86 4.83 2.95
C GLY A 451 20.35 4.02 4.16
N TYR A 452 19.14 3.46 4.10
CA TYR A 452 18.54 2.72 5.22
C TYR A 452 18.79 1.20 5.24
N CYS A 453 19.44 0.63 4.22
CA CYS A 453 19.61 -0.82 4.11
C CYS A 453 20.30 -1.47 5.33
N VAL A 454 21.21 -0.76 6.01
CA VAL A 454 21.87 -1.23 7.25
C VAL A 454 20.86 -1.35 8.37
N VAL A 455 20.11 -0.28 8.61
CA VAL A 455 19.23 -0.14 9.77
C VAL A 455 17.98 -0.99 9.59
N ALA A 456 17.44 -1.08 8.37
CA ALA A 456 16.35 -2.00 8.02
C ALA A 456 16.78 -3.46 8.19
N SER A 457 17.95 -3.87 7.68
CA SER A 457 18.45 -5.24 7.87
C SER A 457 18.69 -5.58 9.35
N CYS A 458 19.17 -4.61 10.14
CA CYS A 458 19.33 -4.76 11.58
C CYS A 458 17.98 -4.85 12.30
N GLU A 459 16.99 -4.03 11.95
CA GLU A 459 15.64 -4.09 12.51
C GLU A 459 15.02 -5.47 12.25
N ARG A 460 15.12 -5.99 11.03
CA ARG A 460 14.61 -7.33 10.70
C ARG A 460 15.23 -8.42 11.58
N LEU A 461 16.55 -8.36 11.77
CA LEU A 461 17.26 -9.31 12.63
C LEU A 461 16.91 -9.10 14.12
N PHE A 462 16.70 -7.86 14.55
CA PHE A 462 16.33 -7.55 15.94
C PHE A 462 14.90 -8.00 16.24
N GLY A 463 13.97 -7.77 15.31
CA GLY A 463 12.61 -8.30 15.37
C GLY A 463 12.60 -9.83 15.46
N TYR A 464 13.41 -10.51 14.63
CA TYR A 464 13.60 -11.96 14.73
C TYR A 464 14.10 -12.41 16.11
N LEU A 465 14.96 -11.62 16.77
CA LEU A 465 15.51 -11.92 18.10
C LEU A 465 14.64 -11.42 19.28
N ASN A 466 13.49 -10.78 19.01
CA ASN A 466 12.69 -10.05 19.99
C ASN A 466 13.50 -8.96 20.75
N ILE A 467 14.34 -8.22 20.03
CA ILE A 467 15.04 -7.05 20.54
C ILE A 467 14.25 -5.80 20.10
N PRO A 468 13.68 -5.02 21.04
CA PRO A 468 12.86 -3.86 20.69
C PRO A 468 13.71 -2.70 20.18
N CYS A 469 13.71 -2.49 18.86
CA CYS A 469 14.24 -1.31 18.20
C CYS A 469 13.75 -1.25 16.75
N ASP A 470 13.36 -0.06 16.28
CA ASP A 470 13.07 0.16 14.86
C ASP A 470 14.24 0.80 14.09
N GLN A 471 14.14 0.84 12.77
CA GLN A 471 15.16 1.41 11.88
C GLN A 471 15.42 2.89 12.13
N HIS A 472 14.45 3.67 12.60
CA HIS A 472 14.64 5.10 12.85
C HIS A 472 15.46 5.33 14.13
N GLU A 473 15.22 4.54 15.17
CA GLU A 473 16.08 4.49 16.36
C GLU A 473 17.51 4.03 16.00
N LEU A 474 17.66 3.02 15.14
CA LEU A 474 18.96 2.58 14.66
C LEU A 474 19.66 3.64 13.79
N ALA A 475 18.91 4.41 12.99
CA ALA A 475 19.45 5.48 12.17
C ALA A 475 20.06 6.61 13.02
N SER A 476 19.43 6.97 14.14
CA SER A 476 19.97 7.98 15.06
C SER A 476 21.28 7.51 15.71
N ILE A 477 21.40 6.22 16.03
CA ILE A 477 22.61 5.61 16.58
C ILE A 477 23.72 5.51 15.53
N ALA A 478 23.37 5.09 14.31
CA ALA A 478 24.32 4.92 13.21
C ALA A 478 24.83 6.27 12.69
N GLY A 479 24.01 7.31 12.76
CA GLY A 479 24.21 8.57 12.03
C GLY A 479 23.85 8.43 10.55
N SER A 480 22.87 7.59 10.23
CA SER A 480 22.40 7.36 8.86
C SER A 480 21.43 8.49 8.45
N GLU A 481 21.63 9.03 7.25
CA GLU A 481 20.75 10.03 6.63
C GLU A 481 20.22 9.45 5.30
N ALA A 482 18.98 9.80 4.91
CA ALA A 482 18.31 9.26 3.72
C ALA A 482 18.98 9.66 2.38
N ASP A 483 19.89 10.63 2.40
CA ASP A 483 20.52 11.23 1.22
C ASP A 483 21.94 10.70 0.93
N ARG A 484 22.54 9.89 1.82
CA ARG A 484 23.90 9.35 1.64
C ARG A 484 23.90 7.87 1.25
N GLY A 485 24.59 7.55 0.15
CA GLY A 485 24.95 6.17 -0.16
C GLY A 485 25.90 5.59 0.89
N THR A 486 25.66 4.35 1.32
CA THR A 486 26.48 3.67 2.34
C THR A 486 27.66 2.95 1.69
N THR A 487 28.89 3.19 2.17
CA THR A 487 30.10 2.48 1.74
C THR A 487 30.42 1.30 2.67
N GLY A 488 31.26 0.36 2.23
CA GLY A 488 31.78 -0.79 3.02
C GLY A 488 32.18 -0.42 4.46
N ALA A 489 32.94 0.67 4.63
CA ALA A 489 33.41 1.15 5.93
C ALA A 489 32.28 1.78 6.78
N ALA A 490 31.33 2.48 6.14
CA ALA A 490 30.18 3.05 6.83
C ALA A 490 29.26 1.98 7.44
N PHE A 491 29.12 0.80 6.78
CA PHE A 491 28.40 -0.34 7.35
C PHE A 491 29.01 -0.81 8.67
N VAL A 492 30.33 -1.03 8.69
CA VAL A 492 31.05 -1.54 9.87
C VAL A 492 30.94 -0.56 11.03
N GLU A 493 31.10 0.73 10.79
CA GLU A 493 30.98 1.75 11.84
C GLU A 493 29.55 1.85 12.39
N ALA A 494 28.52 1.80 11.54
CA ALA A 494 27.13 1.74 11.98
C ALA A 494 26.87 0.52 12.87
N LEU A 495 27.33 -0.66 12.44
CA LEU A 495 27.18 -1.91 13.20
C LEU A 495 27.94 -1.90 14.53
N LYS A 496 29.14 -1.31 14.59
CA LYS A 496 29.89 -1.13 15.85
C LYS A 496 29.13 -0.25 16.86
N LYS A 497 28.52 0.84 16.40
CA LYS A 497 27.71 1.72 17.26
C LYS A 497 26.46 0.99 17.79
N ILE A 498 25.76 0.27 16.91
CA ILE A 498 24.60 -0.57 17.27
C ILE A 498 25.01 -1.64 18.30
N ASN A 499 26.08 -2.39 18.04
CA ASN A 499 26.59 -3.42 18.95
C ASN A 499 26.92 -2.87 20.35
N THR A 500 27.62 -1.73 20.40
CA THR A 500 27.98 -1.06 21.66
C THR A 500 26.73 -0.72 22.46
N ARG A 501 25.66 -0.28 21.78
CA ARG A 501 24.46 0.23 22.44
C ARG A 501 23.50 -0.87 22.90
N PHE A 502 23.27 -1.90 22.08
CA PHE A 502 22.33 -2.99 22.38
C PHE A 502 22.96 -4.15 23.14
N LYS A 503 24.28 -4.15 23.32
CA LYS A 503 25.02 -5.22 24.00
C LYS A 503 24.73 -6.61 23.42
N VAL A 504 24.41 -6.70 22.14
CA VAL A 504 24.35 -7.97 21.40
C VAL A 504 25.75 -8.57 21.23
N ARG A 505 25.85 -9.82 20.81
CA ARG A 505 27.13 -10.40 20.36
C ARG A 505 27.29 -10.15 18.87
N PHE A 506 27.99 -9.08 18.53
CA PHE A 506 28.42 -8.83 17.16
C PHE A 506 29.76 -9.52 16.87
N LYS A 507 29.86 -10.23 15.76
CA LYS A 507 31.11 -10.83 15.28
C LYS A 507 31.21 -10.72 13.76
N ALA A 508 32.27 -10.08 13.26
CA ALA A 508 32.66 -10.18 11.86
C ALA A 508 33.14 -11.60 11.57
N LEU A 509 32.46 -12.29 10.66
CA LEU A 509 32.85 -13.63 10.20
C LEU A 509 33.72 -13.54 8.93
N LEU A 510 33.48 -12.52 8.11
CA LEU A 510 34.25 -12.19 6.92
C LEU A 510 34.25 -10.67 6.71
N GLU A 511 35.41 -10.09 6.37
CA GLU A 511 35.56 -8.72 5.89
C GLU A 511 36.59 -8.71 4.76
N LYS A 512 36.27 -8.09 3.63
CA LYS A 512 37.21 -7.81 2.54
C LYS A 512 37.55 -6.33 2.54
N ALA A 513 38.82 -5.99 2.34
CA ALA A 513 39.22 -4.60 2.15
C ALA A 513 38.50 -3.99 0.93
N PRO A 514 38.24 -2.66 0.91
CA PRO A 514 37.76 -1.97 -0.29
C PRO A 514 38.63 -2.33 -1.49
N LEU A 515 38.04 -2.39 -2.69
CA LEU A 515 38.62 -2.88 -3.96
C LEU A 515 39.96 -2.25 -4.40
N GLU A 516 40.56 -1.36 -3.63
CA GLU A 516 41.91 -0.87 -3.84
C GLU A 516 42.92 -1.75 -3.09
N ARG A 517 43.56 -2.65 -3.85
CA ARG A 517 44.66 -3.56 -3.46
C ARG A 517 44.23 -4.87 -2.80
N SER A 518 43.97 -5.87 -3.63
CA SER A 518 44.81 -7.08 -3.59
C SER A 518 44.53 -7.94 -4.80
N ASP A 519 45.60 -8.36 -5.45
CA ASP A 519 45.65 -9.49 -6.36
C ASP A 519 44.79 -10.64 -5.83
N ALA A 520 44.01 -11.24 -6.72
CA ALA A 520 43.03 -12.28 -6.49
C ALA A 520 43.41 -13.25 -5.35
N ARG A 521 43.01 -12.93 -4.12
CA ARG A 521 42.79 -13.98 -3.12
C ARG A 521 41.60 -14.75 -3.64
N GLU A 522 41.89 -15.87 -4.30
CA GLU A 522 40.91 -16.87 -4.76
C GLU A 522 39.73 -16.87 -3.79
N ALA A 523 38.53 -16.66 -4.34
CA ALA A 523 37.30 -16.97 -3.65
C ALA A 523 37.49 -18.34 -2.96
N ARG A 524 37.11 -18.44 -1.68
CA ARG A 524 37.09 -19.72 -0.95
C ARG A 524 35.63 -20.15 -0.76
N PRO A 525 34.91 -20.59 -1.82
CA PRO A 525 33.51 -21.01 -1.73
C PRO A 525 33.25 -21.99 -0.59
N ASP A 526 34.10 -23.00 -0.40
CA ASP A 526 33.89 -24.02 0.64
C ASP A 526 33.88 -23.42 2.05
N ARG A 527 34.79 -22.49 2.33
CA ARG A 527 34.85 -21.82 3.64
C ARG A 527 33.64 -20.92 3.85
N PHE A 528 33.22 -20.22 2.80
CA PHE A 528 32.04 -19.35 2.84
C PHE A 528 30.75 -20.15 3.04
N ALA A 529 30.59 -21.24 2.30
CA ALA A 529 29.47 -22.17 2.43
C ALA A 529 29.41 -22.79 3.83
N LYS A 530 30.53 -23.30 4.33
CA LYS A 530 30.60 -23.90 5.67
C LYS A 530 30.23 -22.89 6.76
N MET A 531 30.73 -21.65 6.66
CA MET A 531 30.39 -20.57 7.58
C MET A 531 28.89 -20.27 7.57
N ILE A 532 28.26 -20.19 6.40
CA ILE A 532 26.80 -19.98 6.28
C ILE A 532 26.05 -21.16 6.90
N GLN A 533 26.38 -22.40 6.50
CA GLN A 533 25.73 -23.61 7.00
C GLN A 533 25.75 -23.69 8.53
N GLU A 534 26.91 -23.47 9.14
CA GLU A 534 27.07 -23.50 10.60
C GLU A 534 26.15 -22.53 11.36
N GLN A 535 25.80 -21.37 10.78
CA GLN A 535 24.92 -20.40 11.43
C GLN A 535 23.45 -20.63 11.08
N ILE A 536 23.13 -20.93 9.81
CA ILE A 536 21.77 -21.21 9.36
C ILE A 536 21.20 -22.46 10.05
N ASP A 537 21.99 -23.53 10.18
CA ASP A 537 21.57 -24.76 10.87
C ASP A 537 21.25 -24.53 12.36
N ARG A 538 21.73 -23.41 12.92
CA ARG A 538 21.49 -22.99 14.30
C ARG A 538 20.39 -21.93 14.40
N GLY A 539 19.68 -21.66 13.30
CA GLY A 539 18.62 -20.66 13.24
C GLY A 539 19.12 -19.23 13.31
N VAL A 540 20.35 -18.94 12.88
CA VAL A 540 20.94 -17.59 12.98
C VAL A 540 21.16 -17.00 11.58
N PRO A 541 20.31 -16.03 11.16
CA PRO A 541 20.53 -15.25 9.95
C PRO A 541 21.78 -14.38 10.05
N LEU A 542 22.37 -14.04 8.90
CA LEU A 542 23.61 -13.26 8.84
C LEU A 542 23.41 -11.94 8.12
N LEU A 543 23.92 -10.85 8.71
CA LEU A 543 24.02 -9.57 8.01
C LEU A 543 25.08 -9.70 6.92
N TRP A 544 24.72 -9.33 5.70
CA TRP A 544 25.55 -9.53 4.51
C TRP A 544 25.73 -8.22 3.76
N ALA A 545 26.93 -7.67 3.82
CA ALA A 545 27.34 -6.51 3.05
C ALA A 545 27.92 -6.97 1.70
N LEU A 546 27.38 -6.44 0.60
CA LEU A 546 27.72 -6.85 -0.76
C LEU A 546 27.63 -5.69 -1.76
N GLN A 547 28.17 -5.91 -2.96
CA GLN A 547 27.96 -5.06 -4.13
C GLN A 547 26.78 -5.57 -4.97
N LEU A 548 25.81 -4.70 -5.24
CA LEU A 548 24.71 -4.99 -6.15
C LEU A 548 25.13 -4.92 -7.63
N GLY A 549 24.39 -5.62 -8.49
CA GLY A 549 24.47 -5.50 -9.94
C GLY A 549 25.64 -6.22 -10.61
N LEU A 550 26.50 -6.90 -9.84
CA LEU A 550 27.64 -7.65 -10.41
C LEU A 550 27.26 -9.03 -10.95
N PHE A 551 26.29 -9.69 -10.31
CA PHE A 551 25.94 -11.08 -10.57
C PHE A 551 24.42 -11.25 -10.60
N PRO A 552 23.90 -12.26 -11.32
CA PRO A 552 22.46 -12.49 -11.41
C PRO A 552 21.87 -12.94 -10.07
N GLU A 553 20.62 -12.52 -9.83
CA GLU A 553 19.81 -12.92 -8.68
C GLU A 553 18.49 -13.52 -9.19
N GLU A 554 17.97 -14.51 -8.47
CA GLU A 554 16.67 -15.09 -8.75
C GLU A 554 15.72 -14.92 -7.55
N PRO A 555 14.53 -14.31 -7.74
CA PRO A 555 14.10 -13.62 -8.94
C PRO A 555 14.88 -12.31 -9.19
N ASN A 556 15.02 -11.91 -10.47
CA ASN A 556 15.66 -10.65 -10.83
C ASN A 556 14.68 -9.47 -10.65
N THR A 557 14.56 -9.04 -9.39
CA THR A 557 13.67 -7.93 -8.96
C THR A 557 14.46 -6.76 -8.38
N ALA A 558 15.76 -6.62 -8.68
CA ALA A 558 16.58 -5.60 -8.06
C ALA A 558 16.06 -4.18 -8.36
N LEU A 559 15.74 -3.41 -7.30
CA LEU A 559 15.29 -2.01 -7.41
C LEU A 559 16.47 -1.04 -7.62
N GLN A 560 17.68 -1.48 -7.29
CA GLN A 560 18.90 -0.72 -7.47
C GLN A 560 19.86 -1.46 -8.39
N ALA A 561 20.30 -0.78 -9.47
CA ALA A 561 21.14 -1.37 -10.51
C ALA A 561 22.60 -1.64 -10.07
N GLY A 562 23.07 -1.04 -8.97
CA GLY A 562 24.43 -1.23 -8.47
C GLY A 562 24.73 -0.37 -7.24
N GLY A 563 25.85 -0.63 -6.56
CA GLY A 563 26.26 0.05 -5.33
C GLY A 563 26.36 -0.89 -4.13
N GLY A 564 26.96 -0.41 -3.04
CA GLY A 564 27.03 -1.17 -1.79
C GLY A 564 25.66 -1.31 -1.13
N HIS A 565 25.38 -2.48 -0.56
CA HIS A 565 24.10 -2.81 0.06
C HIS A 565 24.26 -3.76 1.24
N MET A 566 23.25 -3.83 2.11
CA MET A 566 23.17 -4.77 3.23
C MET A 566 21.90 -5.61 3.11
N ARG A 567 22.04 -6.92 3.28
CA ARG A 567 20.97 -7.93 3.21
C ARG A 567 21.06 -8.91 4.37
N LEU A 568 20.12 -9.85 4.42
CA LEU A 568 20.22 -11.02 5.28
C LEU A 568 20.48 -12.27 4.46
N ILE A 569 21.54 -13.04 4.77
CA ILE A 569 21.63 -14.44 4.37
C ILE A 569 20.73 -15.23 5.32
N ILE A 570 19.77 -15.94 4.76
CA ILE A 570 18.73 -16.67 5.50
C ILE A 570 18.78 -18.17 5.23
N GLY A 571 19.59 -18.62 4.27
CA GLY A 571 19.66 -20.03 3.96
C GLY A 571 20.71 -20.41 2.94
N TYR A 572 20.70 -21.69 2.57
CA TYR A 572 21.59 -22.26 1.57
C TYR A 572 20.91 -23.44 0.86
N ASN A 573 21.45 -23.81 -0.31
CA ASN A 573 21.14 -25.07 -0.99
C ASN A 573 22.46 -25.72 -1.44
N ILE A 574 22.82 -26.85 -0.83
CA ILE A 574 24.08 -27.55 -1.14
C ILE A 574 24.05 -28.15 -2.54
N PRO A 575 23.05 -28.97 -2.93
CA PRO A 575 23.03 -29.59 -4.27
C PRO A 575 23.10 -28.59 -5.43
N ARG A 576 22.54 -27.40 -5.25
CA ARG A 576 22.49 -26.36 -6.29
C ARG A 576 23.61 -25.33 -6.17
N GLU A 577 24.44 -25.42 -5.13
CA GLU A 577 25.51 -24.47 -4.79
C GLU A 577 24.99 -23.03 -4.73
N GLU A 578 23.95 -22.80 -3.92
CA GLU A 578 23.28 -21.49 -3.82
C GLU A 578 23.27 -20.95 -2.40
N VAL A 579 23.36 -19.62 -2.32
CA VAL A 579 23.06 -18.86 -1.11
C VAL A 579 21.65 -18.33 -1.23
N LEU A 580 20.86 -18.51 -0.16
CA LEU A 580 19.50 -18.01 -0.06
C LEU A 580 19.50 -16.79 0.86
N PHE A 581 18.91 -15.69 0.40
CA PHE A 581 19.00 -14.41 1.08
C PHE A 581 17.69 -13.63 0.95
N SER A 582 17.53 -12.61 1.78
CA SER A 582 16.38 -11.71 1.77
C SER A 582 16.84 -10.26 1.74
N ASP A 583 16.06 -9.42 1.04
CA ASP A 583 16.31 -7.98 0.89
C ASP A 583 15.28 -7.15 1.68
N SER A 584 15.63 -5.92 2.06
CA SER A 584 14.75 -5.00 2.80
C SER A 584 13.92 -4.09 1.89
N TRP A 585 13.40 -4.63 0.78
CA TRP A 585 12.61 -3.90 -0.23
C TRP A 585 11.13 -4.30 -0.25
N GLY A 586 10.64 -4.98 0.78
CA GLY A 586 9.23 -5.40 0.89
C GLY A 586 8.88 -6.66 0.09
N ALA A 587 7.65 -6.74 -0.43
CA ALA A 587 7.13 -7.95 -1.06
C ALA A 587 7.93 -8.37 -2.32
N GLY A 588 8.11 -9.68 -2.50
CA GLY A 588 8.92 -10.26 -3.58
C GLY A 588 10.42 -10.29 -3.30
N HIS A 589 10.85 -9.86 -2.11
CA HIS A 589 12.23 -9.85 -1.64
C HIS A 589 12.48 -10.71 -0.39
N GLU A 590 11.49 -11.49 0.01
CA GLU A 590 11.51 -12.40 1.16
C GLU A 590 12.51 -13.54 0.93
N LEU A 591 12.57 -14.06 -0.30
CA LEU A 591 13.50 -15.12 -0.68
C LEU A 591 14.08 -14.86 -2.08
N LYS A 592 15.40 -14.70 -2.11
CA LYS A 592 16.23 -14.61 -3.29
C LYS A 592 17.38 -15.62 -3.23
N ARG A 593 17.94 -15.91 -4.39
CA ARG A 593 18.92 -16.97 -4.59
C ARG A 593 20.01 -16.46 -5.53
N MET A 594 21.25 -16.84 -5.27
CA MET A 594 22.35 -16.69 -6.22
C MET A 594 23.39 -17.79 -6.05
N LYS A 595 24.22 -18.00 -7.06
CA LYS A 595 25.31 -19.00 -6.99
C LYS A 595 26.29 -18.65 -5.87
N LEU A 596 26.78 -19.69 -5.19
CA LEU A 596 27.71 -19.56 -4.08
C LEU A 596 28.98 -18.79 -4.47
N THR A 597 29.53 -19.07 -5.65
CA THR A 597 30.69 -18.37 -6.20
C THR A 597 30.42 -16.87 -6.38
N ASP A 598 29.24 -16.53 -6.87
CA ASP A 598 28.81 -15.17 -7.13
C ASP A 598 28.60 -14.42 -5.81
N ALA A 599 27.97 -15.07 -4.83
CA ALA A 599 27.80 -14.53 -3.49
C ALA A 599 29.15 -14.21 -2.85
N VAL A 600 30.11 -15.14 -2.92
CA VAL A 600 31.47 -14.90 -2.40
C VAL A 600 32.09 -13.69 -3.08
N ASN A 601 31.99 -13.58 -4.40
CA ASN A 601 32.61 -12.49 -5.17
C ASN A 601 31.94 -11.13 -4.92
N ALA A 602 30.62 -11.10 -4.74
CA ALA A 602 29.88 -9.88 -4.40
C ALA A 602 30.14 -9.38 -2.97
N THR A 603 30.59 -10.25 -2.07
CA THR A 603 30.68 -9.96 -0.63
C THR A 603 31.79 -8.98 -0.28
N PHE A 604 31.44 -7.96 0.50
CA PHE A 604 32.34 -7.12 1.28
C PHE A 604 32.49 -7.58 2.73
N GLY A 605 31.42 -8.08 3.34
CA GLY A 605 31.49 -8.61 4.69
C GLY A 605 30.27 -9.42 5.11
N VAL A 606 30.46 -10.29 6.09
CA VAL A 606 29.40 -11.10 6.72
C VAL A 606 29.54 -10.99 8.22
N TYR A 607 28.43 -10.66 8.88
CA TYR A 607 28.40 -10.38 10.31
C TYR A 607 27.32 -11.21 11.01
N LEU A 608 27.71 -11.73 12.16
CA LEU A 608 26.86 -12.44 13.09
C LEU A 608 26.34 -11.45 14.14
N VAL A 609 25.03 -11.53 14.42
CA VAL A 609 24.43 -10.92 15.60
C VAL A 609 23.67 -12.00 16.36
N GLU A 610 24.11 -12.27 17.60
CA GLU A 610 23.41 -13.20 18.50
C GLU A 610 23.01 -12.47 19.79
N PRO A 611 21.94 -12.90 20.46
CA PRO A 611 21.68 -12.56 21.85
C PRO A 611 22.91 -12.89 22.72
N LYS A 612 23.29 -11.99 23.65
CA LYS A 612 24.24 -12.39 24.70
C LYS A 612 23.53 -13.39 25.61
N GLY A 613 23.98 -14.64 25.59
CA GLY A 613 23.55 -15.63 26.58
C GLY A 613 23.78 -15.07 27.98
N ARG A 614 22.75 -15.14 28.83
CA ARG A 614 22.96 -15.15 30.28
C ARG A 614 23.40 -16.55 30.69
#